data_AF-A0A3Q0QXA2-F1
#
_entry.id   AF-A0A3Q0QXA2-F1
#
_cell.length_a   1.000
_cell.length_b   1.000
_cell.length_c   1.000
_cell.angle_alpha   90.00
_cell.angle_beta   90.00
_cell.angle_gamma   90.00
#
_symmetry.space_group_name_H-M   'P 1'
#
loop_
_entity.id
_entity.type
_entity.pdbx_description
1 polymer ?
#
loop_
_entity_poly.entity_id
_entity_poly.type
_entity_poly.pdbx_seq_one_letter_code
_entity_poly.pdbx_strand_id
1 'polypeptide(L)'
;GLDFGSLQHLDSFLFQTIWEKRKLIQPTSLQDPTLKKLKETLVDWINKTLKPEHIVVQSLEEDLYDGLVLHHLLSRLADVHLPVEEIALTSTAQIRKLEIIMEELEKRLGRQDSSQIKWNVRLIHRKDLLATLHLLVAMVRCFQPELDLPPNVKIEVVEVEVSYSWEDPIEQLLKLEAHKVNTVKKFADGVILLLLIGQLEGFFIPLFDFNLTPVSDSEMLHNVTLALDLLKDTGFQLSSVDPQDIVSQDITATLKVLYALFNKHKGK
;
A
#
# COMPACT_ATOMS: atom_id res chain seq x y z
N GLY A 1 -5.35 -14.73 54.51
CA GLY A 1 -5.92 -15.20 53.24
C GLY A 1 -6.26 -13.96 52.46
N LEU A 2 -5.61 -13.74 51.32
CA LEU A 2 -5.85 -12.57 50.50
C LEU A 2 -6.63 -12.99 49.26
N ASP A 3 -7.63 -12.17 49.01
CA ASP A 3 -8.81 -12.32 48.17
C ASP A 3 -8.46 -12.36 46.66
N PHE A 4 -8.95 -13.36 45.95
CA PHE A 4 -8.81 -13.54 44.49
C PHE A 4 -9.94 -12.81 43.74
N GLY A 5 -10.14 -11.53 44.04
CA GLY A 5 -11.35 -10.78 43.65
C GLY A 5 -11.18 -9.59 42.70
N SER A 6 -9.98 -9.29 42.18
CA SER A 6 -9.79 -8.07 41.36
C SER A 6 -8.74 -8.18 40.26
N LEU A 7 -8.90 -9.17 39.37
CA LEU A 7 -8.23 -9.17 38.05
C LEU A 7 -9.23 -8.68 36.98
N GLN A 8 -9.53 -7.39 36.98
CA GLN A 8 -10.27 -6.69 35.92
C GLN A 8 -9.44 -5.58 35.24
N HIS A 9 -8.11 -5.71 35.22
CA HIS A 9 -7.22 -4.77 34.50
C HIS A 9 -6.21 -5.53 33.62
N LEU A 10 -6.70 -6.39 32.72
CA LEU A 10 -5.86 -6.99 31.67
C LEU A 10 -5.82 -6.17 30.37
N ASP A 11 -6.55 -5.07 30.27
CA ASP A 11 -6.55 -4.19 29.10
C ASP A 11 -5.32 -3.25 29.03
N SER A 12 -4.40 -3.32 29.99
CA SER A 12 -3.23 -2.43 30.07
C SER A 12 -2.05 -2.83 29.17
N PHE A 13 -2.11 -3.97 28.46
CA PHE A 13 -0.98 -4.51 27.68
C PHE A 13 -1.22 -4.56 26.15
N LEU A 14 -2.39 -4.13 25.69
CA LEU A 14 -2.67 -4.05 24.26
C LEU A 14 -2.20 -2.69 23.73
N PHE A 15 -1.08 -2.68 23.00
CA PHE A 15 -0.67 -1.53 22.21
C PHE A 15 -1.54 -1.46 20.96
N GLN A 16 -2.45 -0.50 20.93
CA GLN A 16 -3.17 -0.17 19.70
C GLN A 16 -2.27 0.73 18.84
N THR A 17 -1.56 0.12 17.89
CA THR A 17 -0.72 0.87 16.95
C THR A 17 -1.53 1.11 15.68
N ILE A 18 -1.64 2.39 15.29
CA ILE A 18 -2.18 2.75 13.98
C ILE A 18 -1.12 2.39 12.94
N TRP A 19 -1.45 1.46 12.07
CA TRP A 19 -0.52 0.91 11.10
C TRP A 19 -0.61 1.58 9.74
N GLU A 20 -1.82 1.92 9.30
CA GLU A 20 -2.03 2.69 8.08
C GLU A 20 -3.22 3.64 8.22
N LYS A 21 -3.12 4.84 7.63
CA LYS A 21 -4.24 5.77 7.44
C LYS A 21 -4.49 5.96 5.95
N ARG A 22 -5.72 5.75 5.48
CA ARG A 22 -6.13 5.95 4.09
C ARG A 22 -7.37 6.84 4.02
N LYS A 23 -7.55 7.57 2.92
CA LYS A 23 -8.81 8.27 2.64
C LYS A 23 -9.56 7.52 1.55
N LEU A 24 -10.76 7.05 1.86
CA LEU A 24 -11.64 6.40 0.90
C LEU A 24 -12.81 7.31 0.57
N ILE A 25 -13.23 7.32 -0.70
CA ILE A 25 -14.44 8.03 -1.11
C ILE A 25 -15.65 7.34 -0.47
N GLN A 26 -16.53 8.10 0.16
CA GLN A 26 -17.76 7.54 0.70
C GLN A 26 -18.62 6.92 -0.42
N PRO A 27 -19.25 5.75 -0.19
CA PRO A 27 -20.13 5.14 -1.18
C PRO A 27 -21.26 6.05 -1.67
N THR A 28 -21.75 6.95 -0.82
CA THR A 28 -22.75 7.98 -1.16
C THR A 28 -22.21 8.97 -2.19
N SER A 29 -20.97 9.43 -2.02
CA SER A 29 -20.30 10.32 -2.96
C SER A 29 -20.04 9.66 -4.32
N LEU A 30 -19.80 8.34 -4.37
CA LEU A 30 -19.69 7.61 -5.64
C LEU A 30 -21.00 7.64 -6.47
N GLN A 31 -22.14 7.84 -5.81
CA GLN A 31 -23.42 7.98 -6.48
C GLN A 31 -23.77 9.42 -6.87
N ASP A 32 -22.99 10.40 -6.42
CA ASP A 32 -23.20 11.82 -6.70
C ASP A 32 -23.14 12.09 -8.21
N PRO A 33 -24.15 12.78 -8.79
CA PRO A 33 -24.21 13.05 -10.21
C PRO A 33 -23.07 13.95 -10.71
N THR A 34 -22.56 14.85 -9.86
CA THR A 34 -21.46 15.76 -10.22
C THR A 34 -20.15 15.00 -10.31
N LEU A 35 -19.89 14.07 -9.37
CA LEU A 35 -18.72 13.20 -9.43
C LEU A 35 -18.78 12.26 -10.64
N LYS A 36 -19.94 11.66 -10.94
CA LYS A 36 -20.14 10.85 -12.14
C LYS A 36 -19.86 11.67 -13.40
N LYS A 37 -20.37 12.90 -13.47
CA LYS A 37 -20.13 13.79 -14.60
C LYS A 37 -18.66 14.16 -14.75
N LEU A 38 -17.94 14.35 -13.63
CA LEU A 38 -16.49 14.56 -13.66
C LEU A 38 -15.79 13.34 -14.26
N LYS A 39 -16.11 12.12 -13.80
CA LYS A 39 -15.53 10.88 -14.34
C LYS A 39 -15.75 10.77 -15.85
N GLU A 40 -16.99 10.96 -16.31
CA GLU A 40 -17.35 10.94 -17.73
C GLU A 40 -16.53 11.98 -18.53
N THR A 41 -16.48 13.22 -18.05
CA THR A 41 -15.76 14.31 -18.72
C THR A 41 -14.27 14.01 -18.86
N LEU A 42 -13.65 13.42 -17.83
CA LEU A 42 -12.25 13.02 -17.86
C LEU A 42 -12.02 11.85 -18.82
N VAL A 43 -12.89 10.83 -18.83
CA VAL A 43 -12.81 9.71 -19.78
C VAL A 43 -12.94 10.22 -21.21
N ASP A 44 -13.93 11.07 -21.50
CA ASP A 44 -14.15 11.66 -22.82
C ASP A 44 -12.93 12.48 -23.27
N TRP A 45 -12.34 13.25 -22.35
CA TRP A 45 -11.13 14.02 -22.61
C TRP A 45 -9.93 13.13 -22.95
N ILE A 46 -9.69 12.07 -22.17
CA ILE A 46 -8.60 11.12 -22.41
C ILE A 46 -8.80 10.43 -23.78
N ASN A 47 -9.99 9.91 -24.03
CA ASN A 47 -10.33 9.21 -25.27
C ASN A 47 -10.23 10.11 -26.49
N LYS A 48 -10.60 11.39 -26.37
CA LYS A 48 -10.43 12.37 -27.45
C LYS A 48 -8.96 12.67 -27.71
N THR A 49 -8.17 12.83 -26.65
CA THR A 49 -6.74 13.13 -26.72
C THR A 49 -5.94 11.97 -27.33
N LEU A 50 -6.25 10.73 -26.94
CA LEU A 50 -5.55 9.51 -27.35
C LEU A 50 -6.18 8.75 -28.52
N LYS A 51 -7.16 9.38 -29.20
CA LYS A 51 -7.80 8.79 -30.38
C LYS A 51 -6.80 8.41 -31.49
N PRO A 52 -5.76 9.22 -31.80
CA PRO A 52 -4.75 8.87 -32.80
C PRO A 52 -3.95 7.60 -32.47
N GLU A 53 -3.76 7.32 -31.19
CA GLU A 53 -3.01 6.18 -30.65
C GLU A 53 -3.88 4.92 -30.51
N HIS A 54 -5.17 5.01 -30.87
CA HIS A 54 -6.16 3.93 -30.75
C HIS A 54 -6.34 3.40 -29.31
N ILE A 55 -6.10 4.26 -28.31
CA ILE A 55 -6.30 3.93 -26.90
C ILE A 55 -7.73 4.34 -26.50
N VAL A 56 -8.42 3.44 -25.81
CA VAL A 56 -9.78 3.65 -25.30
C VAL A 56 -9.83 3.31 -23.83
N VAL A 57 -10.18 4.29 -23.02
CA VAL A 57 -10.41 4.21 -21.58
C VAL A 57 -11.91 4.08 -21.31
N GLN A 58 -12.24 3.18 -20.40
CA GLN A 58 -13.60 2.95 -19.88
C GLN A 58 -13.67 3.27 -18.38
N SER A 59 -12.60 3.01 -17.64
CA SER A 59 -12.52 3.18 -16.19
C SER A 59 -11.21 3.87 -15.82
N LEU A 60 -11.30 5.00 -15.13
CA LEU A 60 -10.12 5.75 -14.69
C LEU A 60 -9.27 4.91 -13.73
N GLU A 61 -9.89 4.07 -12.91
CA GLU A 61 -9.23 3.18 -11.96
C GLU A 61 -8.54 2.00 -12.65
N GLU A 62 -9.22 1.37 -13.61
CA GLU A 62 -8.76 0.12 -14.21
C GLU A 62 -7.81 0.30 -15.38
N ASP A 63 -7.83 1.47 -16.05
CA ASP A 63 -7.06 1.67 -17.28
C ASP A 63 -5.80 2.54 -17.07
N LEU A 64 -5.68 3.27 -15.96
CA LEU A 64 -4.54 4.18 -15.72
C LEU A 64 -3.47 3.62 -14.78
N TYR A 65 -3.78 2.57 -14.03
CA TYR A 65 -2.96 2.08 -12.92
C TYR A 65 -1.60 1.51 -13.33
N ASP A 66 -1.45 1.04 -14.57
CA ASP A 66 -0.20 0.47 -15.08
C ASP A 66 0.71 1.53 -15.75
N GLY A 67 0.23 2.78 -15.83
CA GLY A 67 0.93 3.91 -16.42
C GLY A 67 0.91 3.96 -17.96
N LEU A 68 0.23 3.04 -18.66
CA LEU A 68 0.15 3.08 -20.13
C LEU A 68 -0.58 4.34 -20.61
N VAL A 69 -1.80 4.55 -20.14
CA VAL A 69 -2.61 5.71 -20.53
C VAL A 69 -1.92 7.02 -20.14
N LEU A 70 -1.37 7.10 -18.93
CA LEU A 70 -0.67 8.29 -18.44
C LEU A 70 0.60 8.60 -19.26
N HIS A 71 1.35 7.57 -19.67
CA HIS A 71 2.49 7.75 -20.57
C HIS A 71 2.05 8.40 -21.89
N HIS A 72 1.07 7.82 -22.58
CA HIS A 72 0.63 8.36 -23.87
C HIS A 72 -0.01 9.75 -23.74
N LEU A 73 -0.78 10.01 -22.68
CA LEU A 73 -1.31 11.35 -22.41
C LEU A 73 -0.19 12.36 -22.26
N LEU A 74 0.82 12.05 -21.44
CA LEU A 74 1.93 12.97 -21.21
C LEU A 74 2.74 13.19 -22.48
N SER A 75 3.08 12.13 -23.21
CA SER A 75 3.79 12.23 -24.48
C SER A 75 3.05 13.11 -25.47
N ARG A 76 1.71 13.01 -25.53
CA ARG A 76 0.88 13.80 -26.45
C ARG A 76 0.71 15.27 -26.03
N LEU A 77 0.50 15.52 -24.74
CA LEU A 77 0.20 16.85 -24.20
C LEU A 77 1.46 17.70 -24.00
N ALA A 78 2.58 17.06 -23.67
CA ALA A 78 3.83 17.74 -23.33
C ALA A 78 4.91 17.63 -24.43
N ASP A 79 4.61 16.90 -25.53
CA ASP A 79 5.51 16.60 -26.64
C ASP A 79 6.85 16.02 -26.14
N VAL A 80 6.76 15.01 -25.27
CA VAL A 80 7.92 14.33 -24.68
C VAL A 80 7.96 12.86 -25.05
N HIS A 81 9.16 12.31 -25.06
CA HIS A 81 9.38 10.88 -25.14
C HIS A 81 9.99 10.39 -23.83
N LEU A 82 9.25 9.58 -23.08
CA LEU A 82 9.75 8.99 -21.85
C LEU A 82 10.54 7.70 -22.13
N PRO A 83 11.63 7.42 -21.40
CA PRO A 83 12.39 6.18 -21.54
C PRO A 83 11.71 5.04 -20.77
N VAL A 84 10.46 4.72 -21.13
CA VAL A 84 9.67 3.66 -20.48
C VAL A 84 9.30 2.58 -21.48
N GLU A 85 9.26 1.32 -21.01
CA GLU A 85 8.74 0.21 -21.81
C GLU A 85 7.23 0.42 -22.07
N GLU A 86 6.81 0.20 -23.32
CA GLU A 86 5.41 0.35 -23.69
C GLU A 86 4.51 -0.61 -22.89
N ILE A 87 4.95 -1.86 -22.72
CA ILE A 87 4.21 -2.90 -22.02
C ILE A 87 4.92 -3.25 -20.71
N ALA A 88 4.27 -2.98 -19.57
CA ALA A 88 4.74 -3.35 -18.25
C ALA A 88 3.83 -4.43 -17.65
N LEU A 89 4.24 -5.71 -17.78
CA LEU A 89 3.42 -6.85 -17.34
C LEU A 89 3.54 -7.17 -15.84
N THR A 90 4.64 -6.77 -15.21
CA THR A 90 4.89 -7.04 -13.79
C THR A 90 4.63 -5.81 -12.94
N SER A 91 4.16 -6.00 -11.70
CA SER A 91 3.94 -4.89 -10.76
C SER A 91 5.20 -4.02 -10.59
N THR A 92 6.38 -4.63 -10.52
CA THR A 92 7.66 -3.91 -10.43
C THR A 92 7.93 -3.04 -11.66
N ALA A 93 7.66 -3.54 -12.87
CA ALA A 93 7.81 -2.76 -14.09
C ALA A 93 6.80 -1.61 -14.16
N GLN A 94 5.55 -1.86 -13.76
CA GLN A 94 4.49 -0.84 -13.71
C GLN A 94 4.84 0.29 -12.74
N ILE A 95 5.33 -0.05 -11.54
CA ILE A 95 5.77 0.92 -10.53
C ILE A 95 6.91 1.79 -11.09
N ARG A 96 7.96 1.17 -11.67
CA ARG A 96 9.08 1.92 -12.27
C ARG A 96 8.63 2.83 -13.41
N LYS A 97 7.71 2.36 -14.26
CA LYS A 97 7.12 3.15 -15.35
C LYS A 97 6.39 4.37 -14.78
N LEU A 98 5.55 4.16 -13.77
CA LEU A 98 4.86 5.24 -13.08
C LEU A 98 5.83 6.20 -12.39
N GLU A 99 6.91 5.75 -11.76
CA GLU A 99 7.92 6.63 -11.16
C GLU A 99 8.47 7.65 -12.17
N ILE A 100 8.85 7.17 -13.36
CA ILE A 100 9.37 8.02 -14.44
C ILE A 100 8.29 9.00 -14.94
N ILE A 101 7.06 8.52 -15.14
CA ILE A 101 5.93 9.37 -15.57
C ILE A 101 5.63 10.45 -14.53
N MET A 102 5.58 10.07 -13.25
CA MET A 102 5.28 10.97 -12.15
C MET A 102 6.35 12.05 -12.00
N GLU A 103 7.63 11.69 -12.15
CA GLU A 103 8.73 12.66 -12.12
C GLU A 103 8.60 13.73 -13.23
N GLU A 104 8.23 13.32 -14.44
CA GLU A 104 7.99 14.28 -15.53
C GLU A 104 6.72 15.12 -15.29
N LEU A 105 5.64 14.52 -14.78
CA LEU A 105 4.43 15.26 -14.42
C LEU A 105 4.69 16.31 -13.34
N GLU A 106 5.49 15.99 -12.32
CA GLU A 106 5.85 16.95 -11.27
C GLU A 106 6.62 18.16 -11.81
N LYS A 107 7.51 17.96 -12.79
CA LYS A 107 8.21 19.07 -13.48
C LYS A 107 7.23 19.99 -14.21
N ARG A 108 6.15 19.44 -14.77
CA ARG A 108 5.15 20.17 -15.58
C ARG A 108 4.09 20.86 -14.73
N LEU A 109 3.53 20.16 -13.75
CA LEU A 109 2.43 20.62 -12.91
C LEU A 109 2.87 21.64 -11.83
N GLY A 110 4.19 21.76 -11.61
CA GLY A 110 4.78 22.65 -10.60
C GLY A 110 4.57 22.18 -9.16
N ARG A 111 5.19 22.89 -8.20
CA ARG A 111 4.99 22.65 -6.76
C ARG A 111 3.58 23.06 -6.37
N GLN A 112 2.69 22.09 -6.29
CA GLN A 112 1.33 22.30 -5.83
C GLN A 112 1.31 22.38 -4.28
N ASP A 113 0.51 23.28 -3.68
CA ASP A 113 0.44 23.54 -2.21
C ASP A 113 0.06 22.34 -1.31
N SER A 114 0.83 22.14 -0.24
CA SER A 114 1.00 20.89 0.51
C SER A 114 -0.05 20.56 1.60
N SER A 115 -1.35 20.79 1.40
CA SER A 115 -2.31 20.61 2.51
C SER A 115 -3.24 19.39 2.46
N GLN A 116 -3.56 18.80 1.31
CA GLN A 116 -4.45 17.61 1.25
C GLN A 116 -4.07 16.70 0.07
N ILE A 117 -4.41 15.39 0.19
CA ILE A 117 -3.97 14.30 -0.71
C ILE A 117 -3.93 14.74 -2.18
N LYS A 118 -2.76 14.58 -2.81
CA LYS A 118 -2.59 14.81 -4.23
C LYS A 118 -2.63 13.51 -5.01
N TRP A 119 -1.53 12.81 -5.11
CA TRP A 119 -1.41 11.53 -5.80
C TRP A 119 0.04 11.08 -5.59
N ASN A 120 0.31 9.78 -5.72
CA ASN A 120 1.67 9.26 -5.83
C ASN A 120 1.62 7.95 -6.62
N VAL A 121 2.78 7.47 -7.06
CA VAL A 121 2.97 6.23 -7.80
C VAL A 121 2.15 5.08 -7.21
N ARG A 122 2.24 4.89 -5.89
CA ARG A 122 1.59 3.78 -5.19
C ARG A 122 0.06 3.92 -5.21
N LEU A 123 -0.47 5.12 -4.99
CA LEU A 123 -1.93 5.36 -5.03
C LEU A 123 -2.51 5.12 -6.44
N ILE A 124 -1.81 5.58 -7.47
CA ILE A 124 -2.23 5.34 -8.87
C ILE A 124 -2.18 3.85 -9.20
N HIS A 125 -1.07 3.16 -8.87
CA HIS A 125 -0.91 1.72 -9.11
C HIS A 125 -1.97 0.87 -8.41
N ARG A 126 -2.45 1.32 -7.24
CA ARG A 126 -3.52 0.70 -6.46
C ARG A 126 -4.94 1.04 -6.93
N LYS A 127 -5.08 1.73 -8.06
CA LYS A 127 -6.39 2.14 -8.59
C LYS A 127 -7.17 3.07 -7.65
N ASP A 128 -6.46 3.89 -6.86
CA ASP A 128 -7.09 4.85 -5.96
C ASP A 128 -7.78 5.95 -6.79
N LEU A 129 -9.12 5.87 -6.87
CA LEU A 129 -9.92 6.80 -7.66
C LEU A 129 -9.68 8.26 -7.24
N LEU A 130 -9.53 8.54 -5.94
CA LEU A 130 -9.38 9.91 -5.47
C LEU A 130 -8.05 10.51 -5.95
N ALA A 131 -6.96 9.75 -5.84
CA ALA A 131 -5.65 10.14 -6.36
C ALA A 131 -5.67 10.31 -7.88
N THR A 132 -6.28 9.37 -8.60
CA THR A 132 -6.40 9.42 -10.06
C THR A 132 -7.20 10.65 -10.51
N LEU A 133 -8.33 10.96 -9.86
CA LEU A 133 -9.12 12.14 -10.15
C LEU A 133 -8.34 13.43 -9.90
N HIS A 134 -7.66 13.55 -8.76
CA HIS A 134 -6.86 14.74 -8.48
C HIS A 134 -5.73 14.93 -9.51
N LEU A 135 -5.05 13.85 -9.89
CA LEU A 135 -3.99 13.88 -10.90
C LEU A 135 -4.54 14.36 -12.25
N LEU A 136 -5.62 13.76 -12.73
CA LEU A 136 -6.21 14.11 -14.01
C LEU A 136 -6.76 15.54 -14.03
N VAL A 137 -7.41 15.98 -12.94
CA VAL A 137 -7.86 17.38 -12.82
C VAL A 137 -6.67 18.35 -12.85
N ALA A 138 -5.55 18.01 -12.22
CA ALA A 138 -4.34 18.81 -12.29
C ALA A 138 -3.74 18.84 -13.71
N MET A 139 -3.72 17.69 -14.40
CA MET A 139 -3.29 17.60 -15.80
C MET A 139 -4.18 18.44 -16.71
N VAL A 140 -5.51 18.33 -16.60
CA VAL A 140 -6.44 19.16 -17.38
C VAL A 140 -6.17 20.64 -17.15
N ARG A 141 -6.06 21.09 -15.90
CA ARG A 141 -5.78 22.50 -15.58
C ARG A 141 -4.45 23.00 -16.14
N CYS A 142 -3.46 22.12 -16.27
CA CYS A 142 -2.14 22.46 -16.78
C CYS A 142 -2.08 22.45 -18.32
N PHE A 143 -2.70 21.46 -18.97
CA PHE A 143 -2.52 21.21 -20.41
C PHE A 143 -3.72 21.62 -21.26
N GLN A 144 -4.92 21.73 -20.68
CA GLN A 144 -6.14 22.13 -21.37
C GLN A 144 -7.08 22.90 -20.44
N PRO A 145 -6.69 24.11 -20.00
CA PRO A 145 -7.45 24.91 -19.03
C PRO A 145 -8.83 25.35 -19.57
N GLU A 146 -9.06 25.29 -20.88
CA GLU A 146 -10.35 25.61 -21.49
C GLU A 146 -11.37 24.46 -21.42
N LEU A 147 -10.98 23.26 -20.93
CA LEU A 147 -11.93 22.17 -20.74
C LEU A 147 -12.86 22.46 -19.56
N ASP A 148 -14.16 22.52 -19.84
CA ASP A 148 -15.19 22.73 -18.83
C ASP A 148 -15.31 21.52 -17.90
N LEU A 149 -14.62 21.58 -16.76
CA LEU A 149 -14.82 20.65 -15.66
C LEU A 149 -16.06 21.07 -14.83
N PRO A 150 -16.86 20.11 -14.34
CA PRO A 150 -17.99 20.44 -13.48
C PRO A 150 -17.51 21.20 -12.23
N PRO A 151 -18.13 22.35 -11.90
CA PRO A 151 -17.71 23.16 -10.76
C PRO A 151 -18.13 22.52 -9.44
N ASN A 152 -17.38 22.81 -8.37
CA ASN A 152 -17.74 22.48 -6.99
C ASN A 152 -17.98 20.99 -6.71
N VAL A 153 -17.25 20.08 -7.39
CA VAL A 153 -17.28 18.65 -7.05
C VAL A 153 -16.79 18.48 -5.61
N LYS A 154 -17.71 18.13 -4.71
CA LYS A 154 -17.42 17.82 -3.32
C LYS A 154 -17.42 16.31 -3.16
N ILE A 155 -16.29 15.77 -2.73
CA ILE A 155 -16.13 14.35 -2.48
C ILE A 155 -16.01 14.19 -0.97
N GLU A 156 -16.98 13.53 -0.36
CA GLU A 156 -16.86 13.14 1.05
C GLU A 156 -15.92 11.95 1.15
N VAL A 157 -14.92 12.09 2.01
CA VAL A 157 -13.91 11.06 2.26
C VAL A 157 -14.00 10.58 3.69
N VAL A 158 -13.78 9.29 3.90
CA VAL A 158 -13.59 8.69 5.22
C VAL A 158 -12.13 8.42 5.40
N GLU A 159 -11.56 8.93 6.49
CA GLU A 159 -10.25 8.49 6.96
C GLU A 159 -10.43 7.13 7.64
N VAL A 160 -9.92 6.09 6.99
CA VAL A 160 -9.87 4.74 7.52
C VAL A 160 -8.50 4.54 8.14
N GLU A 161 -8.50 4.31 9.45
CA GLU A 161 -7.30 3.92 10.19
C GLU A 161 -7.34 2.41 10.42
N VAL A 162 -6.35 1.71 9.88
CA VAL A 162 -6.15 0.32 10.22
C VAL A 162 -5.29 0.29 11.48
N SER A 163 -5.95 -0.01 12.59
CA SER A 163 -5.28 -0.23 13.86
C SER A 163 -5.13 -1.71 14.11
N TYR A 164 -3.96 -2.06 14.64
CA TYR A 164 -3.62 -3.40 15.02
C TYR A 164 -3.44 -3.40 16.53
N SER A 165 -4.29 -4.16 17.23
CA SER A 165 -4.20 -4.35 18.67
C SER A 165 -3.33 -5.57 18.93
N TRP A 166 -2.14 -5.35 19.48
CA TRP A 166 -1.16 -6.39 19.76
C TRP A 166 -0.58 -6.24 21.17
N GLU A 167 -0.19 -7.37 21.75
CA GLU A 167 0.69 -7.36 22.92
C GLU A 167 2.05 -6.78 22.53
N ASP A 168 2.78 -6.22 23.50
CA ASP A 168 4.14 -5.72 23.29
C ASP A 168 5.02 -6.75 22.53
N PRO A 169 5.70 -6.35 21.44
CA PRO A 169 6.56 -7.24 20.65
C PRO A 169 7.56 -8.03 21.47
N ILE A 170 8.19 -7.40 22.46
CA ILE A 170 9.21 -8.03 23.29
C ILE A 170 8.56 -8.98 24.29
N GLU A 171 7.43 -8.61 24.90
CA GLU A 171 6.67 -9.54 25.73
C GLU A 171 6.15 -10.75 24.95
N GLN A 172 5.68 -10.55 23.72
CA GLN A 172 5.25 -11.64 22.85
C GLN A 172 6.42 -12.57 22.51
N LEU A 173 7.61 -11.99 22.24
CA LEU A 173 8.83 -12.77 22.05
C LEU A 173 9.28 -13.49 23.33
N LEU A 174 9.12 -12.90 24.51
CA LEU A 174 9.43 -13.53 25.80
C LEU A 174 8.48 -14.69 26.12
N LYS A 175 7.20 -14.58 25.78
CA LYS A 175 6.21 -15.68 25.89
C LYS A 175 6.53 -16.87 24.97
N LEU A 176 7.38 -16.70 23.96
CA LEU A 176 7.84 -17.79 23.08
C LEU A 176 8.58 -18.89 23.82
N GLU A 177 9.33 -18.57 24.86
CA GLU A 177 10.11 -19.56 25.61
C GLU A 177 9.21 -20.58 26.32
N ALA A 178 7.96 -20.20 26.64
CA ALA A 178 7.03 -21.03 27.40
C ALA A 178 6.09 -21.91 26.54
N HIS A 179 5.77 -21.53 25.28
CA HIS A 179 4.73 -22.20 24.48
C HIS A 179 5.10 -22.41 22.99
N LYS A 180 6.15 -23.18 22.72
CA LYS A 180 6.79 -23.28 21.38
C LYS A 180 5.88 -23.70 20.21
N VAL A 181 4.90 -24.59 20.40
CA VAL A 181 4.14 -25.19 19.27
C VAL A 181 2.96 -24.33 18.80
N ASN A 182 2.18 -23.75 19.72
CA ASN A 182 1.02 -22.94 19.35
C ASN A 182 1.41 -21.59 18.75
N THR A 183 2.62 -21.12 19.03
CA THR A 183 3.07 -19.82 18.54
C THR A 183 3.52 -19.87 17.09
N VAL A 184 4.20 -20.94 16.65
CA VAL A 184 4.66 -21.11 15.26
C VAL A 184 3.51 -21.02 14.25
N LYS A 185 2.37 -21.62 14.57
CA LYS A 185 1.17 -21.58 13.71
C LYS A 185 0.67 -20.17 13.41
N LYS A 186 0.88 -19.23 14.34
CA LYS A 186 0.44 -17.85 14.19
C LYS A 186 1.32 -17.05 13.23
N PHE A 187 2.57 -17.48 13.00
CA PHE A 187 3.51 -16.78 12.10
C PHE A 187 3.51 -17.33 10.67
N ALA A 188 2.86 -18.47 10.43
CA ALA A 188 2.88 -19.14 9.13
C ALA A 188 2.22 -18.33 8.00
N ASP A 189 1.27 -17.46 8.34
CA ASP A 189 0.60 -16.57 7.39
C ASP A 189 1.41 -15.30 7.04
N GLY A 190 2.55 -15.10 7.72
CA GLY A 190 3.47 -13.98 7.54
C GLY A 190 2.97 -12.62 8.04
N VAL A 191 1.68 -12.46 8.36
CA VAL A 191 1.08 -11.18 8.76
C VAL A 191 1.70 -10.70 10.06
N ILE A 192 1.70 -11.58 11.08
CA ILE A 192 2.25 -11.26 12.39
C ILE A 192 3.74 -10.94 12.29
N LEU A 193 4.46 -11.69 11.45
CA LEU A 193 5.89 -11.51 11.27
C LEU A 193 6.20 -10.13 10.70
N LEU A 194 5.46 -9.69 9.67
CA LEU A 194 5.59 -8.36 9.07
C LEU A 194 5.29 -7.26 10.10
N LEU A 195 4.18 -7.36 10.81
CA LEU A 195 3.80 -6.37 11.83
C LEU A 195 4.88 -6.27 12.93
N LEU A 196 5.38 -7.42 13.39
CA LEU A 196 6.44 -7.50 14.40
C LEU A 196 7.73 -6.84 13.93
N ILE A 197 8.17 -7.11 12.70
CA ILE A 197 9.37 -6.51 12.11
C ILE A 197 9.23 -4.99 12.03
N GLY A 198 8.13 -4.48 11.47
CA GLY A 198 7.95 -3.04 11.33
C GLY A 198 7.94 -2.34 12.68
N GLN A 199 7.28 -2.91 13.69
CA GLN A 199 7.27 -2.32 15.04
C GLN A 199 8.66 -2.32 15.69
N LEU A 200 9.39 -3.44 15.64
CA LEU A 200 10.73 -3.56 16.24
C LEU A 200 11.77 -2.68 15.55
N GLU A 201 11.67 -2.53 14.23
CA GLU A 201 12.59 -1.71 13.44
C GLU A 201 12.13 -0.25 13.29
N GLY A 202 10.94 0.11 13.79
CA GLY A 202 10.43 1.47 13.84
C GLY A 202 9.93 2.01 12.50
N PHE A 203 9.44 1.15 11.60
CA PHE A 203 8.83 1.55 10.33
C PHE A 203 7.49 0.86 10.09
N PHE A 204 6.66 1.48 9.25
CA PHE A 204 5.38 0.90 8.83
C PHE A 204 5.58 0.13 7.51
N ILE A 205 5.11 -1.12 7.44
CA ILE A 205 5.01 -1.85 6.17
C ILE A 205 3.62 -1.56 5.61
N PRO A 206 3.49 -0.91 4.46
CA PRO A 206 2.18 -0.60 3.92
C PRO A 206 1.32 -1.86 3.66
N LEU A 207 0.01 -1.82 3.95
CA LEU A 207 -0.89 -2.99 3.89
C LEU A 207 -1.19 -3.54 2.48
N PHE A 208 -0.50 -3.05 1.46
CA PHE A 208 -0.59 -3.56 0.10
C PHE A 208 0.66 -4.30 -0.33
N ASP A 209 1.77 -4.08 0.39
CA ASP A 209 2.96 -4.86 0.17
C ASP A 209 2.71 -6.31 0.66
N PHE A 210 1.65 -6.56 1.44
CA PHE A 210 1.27 -7.87 1.96
C PHE A 210 -0.25 -8.08 2.09
N ASN A 211 -0.66 -9.34 2.15
CA ASN A 211 -2.05 -9.76 2.32
C ASN A 211 -2.41 -9.81 3.81
N LEU A 212 -3.35 -8.98 4.25
CA LEU A 212 -3.75 -8.92 5.66
C LEU A 212 -4.55 -10.12 6.16
N THR A 213 -5.32 -10.72 5.26
CA THR A 213 -6.12 -11.91 5.52
C THR A 213 -5.80 -12.91 4.42
N PRO A 214 -4.60 -13.50 4.43
CA PRO A 214 -4.19 -14.40 3.37
C PRO A 214 -5.12 -15.62 3.35
N VAL A 215 -5.66 -15.94 2.18
CA VAL A 215 -6.60 -17.06 1.96
C VAL A 215 -5.99 -18.21 1.17
N SER A 216 -4.74 -18.04 0.71
CA SER A 216 -4.01 -19.06 -0.06
C SER A 216 -2.54 -19.18 0.36
N ASP A 217 -1.95 -20.36 0.16
CA ASP A 217 -0.53 -20.62 0.44
C ASP A 217 0.39 -19.66 -0.33
N SER A 218 -0.02 -19.25 -1.54
CA SER A 218 0.73 -18.27 -2.33
C SER A 218 0.74 -16.88 -1.68
N GLU A 219 -0.37 -16.45 -1.07
CA GLU A 219 -0.44 -15.17 -0.36
C GLU A 219 0.35 -15.22 0.95
N MET A 220 0.30 -16.35 1.66
CA MET A 220 1.13 -16.59 2.85
C MET A 220 2.62 -16.57 2.50
N LEU A 221 3.02 -17.25 1.43
CA LEU A 221 4.39 -17.29 0.94
C LEU A 221 4.90 -15.92 0.54
N HIS A 222 4.06 -15.11 -0.13
CA HIS A 222 4.37 -13.72 -0.45
C HIS A 222 4.65 -12.90 0.81
N ASN A 223 3.78 -12.99 1.82
CA ASN A 223 3.95 -12.26 3.09
C ASN A 223 5.24 -12.65 3.81
N VAL A 224 5.52 -13.95 3.93
CA VAL A 224 6.73 -14.46 4.58
C VAL A 224 7.98 -14.07 3.80
N THR A 225 7.94 -14.13 2.48
CA THR A 225 9.08 -13.71 1.63
C THR A 225 9.40 -12.23 1.85
N LEU A 226 8.38 -11.37 1.83
CA LEU A 226 8.56 -9.94 2.12
C LEU A 226 9.16 -9.73 3.53
N ALA A 227 8.68 -10.47 4.53
CA ALA A 227 9.21 -10.36 5.89
C ALA A 227 10.70 -10.69 5.96
N LEU A 228 11.12 -11.77 5.29
CA LEU A 228 12.52 -12.18 5.26
C LEU A 228 13.40 -11.21 4.47
N ASP A 229 12.88 -10.59 3.40
CA ASP A 229 13.61 -9.58 2.64
C ASP A 229 13.79 -8.28 3.44
N LEU A 230 12.75 -7.81 4.14
CA LEU A 230 12.85 -6.68 5.07
C LEU A 230 13.86 -6.92 6.21
N LEU A 231 13.95 -8.16 6.70
CA LEU A 231 14.96 -8.53 7.69
C LEU A 231 16.38 -8.45 7.10
N LYS A 232 16.59 -8.89 5.86
CA LYS A 232 17.90 -8.75 5.19
C LYS A 232 18.27 -7.28 5.03
N ASP A 233 17.33 -6.44 4.61
CA ASP A 233 17.54 -5.00 4.41
C ASP A 233 17.87 -4.27 5.72
N THR A 234 17.36 -4.76 6.85
CA THR A 234 17.66 -4.24 8.20
C THR A 234 18.91 -4.87 8.83
N GLY A 235 19.70 -5.61 8.04
CA GLY A 235 21.01 -6.15 8.41
C GLY A 235 20.99 -7.50 9.12
N PHE A 236 19.87 -8.23 9.13
CA PHE A 236 19.84 -9.59 9.67
C PHE A 236 20.51 -10.60 8.73
N GLN A 237 21.39 -11.43 9.29
CA GLN A 237 22.02 -12.55 8.58
C GLN A 237 21.21 -13.83 8.81
N LEU A 238 20.11 -14.00 8.07
CA LEU A 238 19.27 -15.20 8.10
C LEU A 238 19.71 -16.20 7.02
N SER A 239 20.99 -16.60 7.02
CA SER A 239 21.54 -17.56 6.06
C SER A 239 21.07 -18.98 6.38
N SER A 240 19.85 -19.37 5.98
CA SER A 240 19.34 -20.76 5.97
C SER A 240 17.81 -20.86 5.89
N VAL A 241 17.07 -19.78 6.12
CA VAL A 241 15.61 -19.89 6.29
C VAL A 241 14.91 -19.72 4.94
N ASP A 242 14.28 -20.79 4.45
CA ASP A 242 13.41 -20.74 3.29
C ASP A 242 12.03 -20.19 3.72
N PRO A 243 11.46 -19.19 3.01
CA PRO A 243 10.08 -18.75 3.26
C PRO A 243 9.07 -19.91 3.32
N GLN A 244 9.27 -20.95 2.48
CA GLN A 244 8.39 -22.11 2.41
C GLN A 244 8.37 -22.91 3.72
N ASP A 245 9.48 -22.95 4.46
CA ASP A 245 9.57 -23.64 5.74
C ASP A 245 8.65 -22.99 6.78
N ILE A 246 8.59 -21.66 6.81
CA ILE A 246 7.72 -20.91 7.74
C ILE A 246 6.23 -21.12 7.38
N VAL A 247 5.88 -21.03 6.08
CA VAL A 247 4.51 -21.29 5.61
C VAL A 247 4.07 -22.72 5.96
N SER A 248 5.00 -23.67 5.86
CA SER A 248 4.79 -25.08 6.18
C SER A 248 4.83 -25.38 7.69
N GLN A 249 4.85 -24.32 8.52
CA GLN A 249 4.87 -24.40 9.99
C GLN A 249 6.10 -25.11 10.56
N ASP A 250 7.24 -25.05 9.86
CA ASP A 250 8.49 -25.55 10.41
C ASP A 250 8.90 -24.73 11.65
N ILE A 251 8.96 -25.44 12.77
CA ILE A 251 9.24 -24.86 14.08
C ILE A 251 10.66 -24.30 14.13
N THR A 252 11.62 -24.96 13.49
CA THR A 252 13.03 -24.58 13.55
C THR A 252 13.29 -23.30 12.76
N ALA A 253 12.77 -23.22 11.54
CA ALA A 253 12.81 -22.05 10.67
C ALA A 253 12.15 -20.84 11.32
N THR A 254 10.92 -21.01 11.82
CA THR A 254 10.18 -19.93 12.49
C THR A 254 10.92 -19.44 13.74
N LEU A 255 11.38 -20.35 14.60
CA LEU A 255 12.11 -19.95 15.81
C LEU A 255 13.44 -19.27 15.49
N LYS A 256 14.19 -19.69 14.46
CA LYS A 256 15.43 -19.01 14.04
C LYS A 256 15.19 -17.51 13.78
N VAL A 257 14.11 -17.17 13.08
CA VAL A 257 13.74 -15.79 12.80
C VAL A 257 13.36 -15.04 14.08
N LEU A 258 12.49 -15.63 14.90
CA LEU A 258 12.01 -14.99 16.13
C LEU A 258 13.14 -14.79 17.16
N TYR A 259 14.04 -15.75 17.32
CA TYR A 259 15.22 -15.60 18.19
C TYR A 259 16.19 -14.54 17.67
N ALA A 260 16.34 -14.41 16.34
CA ALA A 260 17.17 -13.35 15.78
C ALA A 260 16.59 -11.97 16.14
N LEU A 261 15.29 -11.77 15.90
CA LEU A 261 14.55 -10.56 16.28
C LEU A 261 14.70 -10.26 17.79
N PHE A 262 14.45 -11.26 18.64
CA PHE A 262 14.59 -11.12 20.09
C PHE A 262 16.00 -10.71 20.50
N ASN A 263 17.05 -11.39 19.99
CA ASN A 263 18.42 -11.08 20.37
C ASN A 263 18.87 -9.68 19.96
N LYS A 264 18.36 -9.15 18.83
CA LYS A 264 18.65 -7.78 18.39
C LYS A 264 18.02 -6.72 19.30
N HIS A 265 16.83 -7.00 19.85
CA HIS A 265 16.02 -5.97 20.53
C HIS A 265 15.87 -6.15 22.04
N LYS A 266 16.24 -7.29 22.63
CA LYS A 266 16.13 -7.58 24.08
C LYS A 266 16.89 -6.62 25.02
N GLY A 267 17.72 -5.74 24.49
CA GLY A 267 18.53 -4.77 25.25
C GLY A 267 18.19 -3.31 24.95
N LYS A 268 17.13 -3.05 24.20
CA LYS A 268 16.56 -1.71 23.97
C LYS A 268 15.35 -1.50 24.87
#